data_AF-A0A6P0M854-F1
#
_entry.id   AF-A0A6P0M854-F1
#
_cell.length_a   1.000
_cell.length_b   1.000
_cell.length_c   1.000
_cell.angle_alpha   90.00
_cell.angle_beta   90.00
_cell.angle_gamma   90.00
#
_symmetry.space_group_name_H-M   'P 1'
#
loop_
_entity.id
_entity.type
_entity.pdbx_description
1 polymer ?
#
loop_
_entity_poly.entity_id
_entity_poly.type
_entity_poly.pdbx_seq_one_letter_code
_entity_poly.pdbx_strand_id
1 'polypeptide(L)' 'MSDKSIKAKHRQTVESRAQGCCEYCRIQARFATQSFSIEHIQPLSRGGKSELDNLALA' A
#
# COMPACT_ATOMS: atom_id res chain seq x y z
N MET A 1 -6.39 -11.40 -17.25
CA MET A 1 -6.47 -10.25 -16.33
C MET A 1 -6.32 -10.80 -14.90
N SER A 2 -5.10 -11.18 -14.52
CA SER A 2 -4.88 -11.83 -13.23
C SER A 2 -4.74 -10.75 -12.17
N ASP A 3 -5.82 -10.54 -11.44
CA ASP A 3 -5.85 -9.85 -10.16
C ASP A 3 -4.77 -10.46 -9.27
N LYS A 4 -3.61 -9.82 -9.23
CA LYS A 4 -2.44 -10.26 -8.46
C LYS A 4 -2.69 -9.81 -7.03
N SER A 5 -3.72 -10.41 -6.43
CA SER A 5 -4.24 -10.12 -5.11
C SER A 5 -3.08 -9.89 -4.14
N ILE A 6 -2.96 -8.65 -3.65
CA ILE A 6 -2.03 -8.31 -2.57
C ILE A 6 -2.39 -9.26 -1.42
N LYS A 7 -1.47 -10.17 -1.05
CA LYS A 7 -1.75 -11.12 0.03
C LYS A 7 -2.12 -10.34 1.29
N ALA A 8 -3.14 -10.79 2.02
CA ALA A 8 -3.58 -10.13 3.26
C ALA A 8 -2.43 -9.87 4.25
N LYS A 9 -1.43 -10.76 4.28
CA LYS A 9 -0.20 -10.59 5.07
C LYS A 9 0.61 -9.34 4.67
N HIS A 10 0.74 -9.06 3.37
CA HIS A 10 1.46 -7.87 2.91
C HIS A 10 0.70 -6.60 3.28
N ARG A 11 -0.63 -6.61 3.17
CA ARG A 11 -1.47 -5.49 3.58
C ARG A 11 -1.27 -5.16 5.07
N GLN A 12 -1.38 -6.14 5.95
CA GLN A 12 -1.16 -5.92 7.39
C GLN A 12 0.25 -5.41 7.69
N THR A 13 1.28 -5.95 7.04
CA THR A 13 2.65 -5.48 7.24
C THR A 13 2.83 -4.03 6.82
N VAL A 14 2.29 -3.63 5.67
CA VAL A 14 2.39 -2.25 5.16
C VAL A 14 1.59 -1.28 6.05
N GLU A 15 0.38 -1.65 6.46
CA GLU A 15 -0.44 -0.85 7.38
C GLU A 15 0.25 -0.67 8.75
N SER A 16 0.86 -1.73 9.28
CA SER A 16 1.61 -1.70 10.54
C SER A 16 2.88 -0.86 10.43
N ARG A 17 3.64 -0.98 9.33
CA ARG A 17 4.82 -0.16 9.04
C ARG A 17 4.46 1.31 8.96
N ALA A 18 3.38 1.62 8.27
CA ALA A 18 2.92 2.99 8.05
C ALA A 18 2.24 3.59 9.29
N GLN A 19 2.01 2.80 10.35
CA GLN A 19 1.34 3.21 11.59
C GLN A 19 -0.03 3.87 11.33
N GLY A 20 -0.75 3.41 10.31
CA GLY A 20 -2.00 4.02 9.88
C GLY A 20 -1.86 5.43 9.31
N CYS A 21 -0.70 5.79 8.77
CA CYS A 21 -0.47 7.03 8.05
C CYS A 21 -0.22 6.77 6.56
N CYS A 22 -0.68 7.66 5.69
CA CYS A 22 -0.32 7.68 4.28
C CYS A 22 1.20 7.81 4.12
N GLU A 23 1.86 6.93 3.36
CA GLU A 23 3.33 6.97 3.22
C GLU A 23 3.79 8.10 2.29
N TYR A 24 2.93 8.56 1.39
CA TYR A 24 3.23 9.72 0.53
C TYR A 24 3.05 11.05 1.25
N CYS A 25 1.90 11.20 1.90
CA CYS A 25 1.39 12.46 2.41
C CYS A 25 1.46 12.59 3.94
N ARG A 26 1.74 11.49 4.65
CA ARG A 26 1.84 11.40 6.12
C ARG A 26 0.58 11.80 6.88
N ILE A 27 -0.57 11.86 6.22
CA ILE A 27 -1.85 12.07 6.90
C ILE A 27 -2.26 10.78 7.61
N GLN A 28 -2.76 10.89 8.84
CA GLN A 28 -3.27 9.74 9.57
C GLN A 28 -4.63 9.33 9.00
N ALA A 29 -4.88 8.01 8.95
CA ALA A 29 -6.10 7.41 8.43
C ALA A 29 -7.35 7.96 9.14
N ARG A 30 -7.24 8.36 10.42
CA ARG A 30 -8.32 8.99 11.18
C ARG A 30 -8.76 10.36 10.64
N PHE A 31 -7.91 11.04 9.88
CA PHE A 31 -8.19 12.34 9.26
C PHE A 31 -8.45 12.22 7.75
N ALA A 32 -8.21 11.04 7.18
CA ALA A 32 -8.51 10.79 5.78
C ALA A 32 -10.03 10.62 5.62
N THR A 33 -10.59 11.25 4.58
CA THR A 33 -12.00 11.08 4.21
C THR A 33 -12.25 9.72 3.54
N GLN A 34 -11.19 9.06 3.06
CA GLN A 34 -11.22 7.77 2.39
C GLN A 34 -10.22 6.81 3.06
N SER A 35 -10.55 5.52 3.03
CA SER A 35 -9.64 4.47 3.49
C SER A 35 -8.43 4.37 2.57
N PHE A 36 -7.24 4.27 3.16
CA PHE A 36 -6.03 4.02 2.38
C PHE A 36 -6.05 2.63 1.75
N SER A 37 -5.59 2.59 0.52
CA SER A 37 -5.36 1.40 -0.28
C SER A 37 -3.88 1.05 -0.29
N ILE A 38 -3.58 -0.20 -0.62
CA ILE A 38 -2.19 -0.61 -0.86
C ILE A 38 -1.89 -0.38 -2.33
N GLU A 39 -1.01 0.57 -2.61
CA GLU A 39 -0.57 0.86 -3.97
C GLU A 39 0.84 0.31 -4.24
N HIS A 40 1.12 0.05 -5.52
CA HIS A 40 2.47 -0.25 -5.98
C HIS A 40 3.22 1.04 -6.28
N ILE A 41 4.34 1.28 -5.60
CA ILE A 41 5.20 2.46 -5.82
C ILE A 41 5.69 2.45 -7.27
N GLN A 42 6.28 1.32 -7.70
CA GLN A 42 6.55 1.03 -9.09
C GLN A 42 5.40 0.19 -9.66
N PRO A 43 4.71 0.66 -10.72
CA PRO A 43 3.60 -0.10 -11.30
C PRO A 43 4.11 -1.41 -11.93
N LEU A 44 3.25 -2.44 -11.90
CA LEU A 44 3.55 -3.77 -12.48
C LEU A 44 3.97 -3.70 -13.95
N SER A 45 3.41 -2.76 -14.71
CA SER A 45 3.73 -2.53 -16.13
C SER A 45 5.18 -2.10 -16.37
N ARG A 46 5.85 -1.50 -15.36
CA ARG A 46 7.26 -1.11 -15.40
C ARG A 46 8.16 -2.07 -14.61
N GLY A 47 7.74 -3.31 -14.45
CA GLY A 47 8.51 -4.32 -13.71
C GLY A 47 8.38 -4.22 -12.19
N GLY A 48 7.43 -3.43 -11.69
CA GLY A 48 7.08 -3.41 -10.27
C GLY A 48 6.66 -4.79 -9.76
N LYS A 49 6.97 -5.08 -8.50
CA LYS A 49 6.62 -6.34 -7.84
C LYS A 49 5.64 -6.11 -6.70
N SER A 50 4.85 -7.12 -6.37
CA SER A 50 4.02 -7.13 -5.15
C SER A 50 4.85 -7.53 -3.92
N GLU A 51 5.99 -6.88 -3.72
CA GLU A 51 6.90 -7.07 -2.59
C GLU A 51 6.76 -5.90 -1.61
N LEU A 52 6.97 -6.13 -0.31
CA LEU A 52 6.76 -5.13 0.74
C LEU A 52 7.47 -3.80 0.49
N ASP A 53 8.64 -3.84 -0.15
CA ASP A 53 9.45 -2.65 -0.46
C ASP A 53 8.85 -1.81 -1.58
N ASN A 54 7.98 -2.40 -2.40
CA ASN A 54 7.30 -1.74 -3.52
C ASN A 54 5.81 -1.50 -3.24
N LEU A 55 5.34 -1.79 -2.02
CA LEU A 55 3.97 -1.54 -1.60
C LEU A 55 3.94 -0.37 -0.63
N ALA A 56 3.00 0.55 -0.84
CA ALA A 56 2.79 1.70 0.02
C ALA A 56 1.33 1.84 0.46
N LEU A 57 1.11 2.36 1.66
CA LEU A 57 -0.23 2.75 2.13
C LEU A 57 -0.57 4.16 1.63
N ALA A 58 -1.60 4.29 0.78
CA ALA A 58 -1.96 5.55 0.11
C ALA A 58 -3.47 5.74 -0.07
#